data_AF-A0A177P0U0-F1
#
_entry.id   AF-A0A177P0U0-F1
#
_cell.length_a   1.000
_cell.length_b   1.000
_cell.length_c   1.000
_cell.angle_alpha   90.00
_cell.angle_beta   90.00
_cell.angle_gamma   90.00
#
_symmetry.space_group_name_H-M   'P 1'
#
loop_
_entity.id
_entity.type
_entity.pdbx_description
1 polymer ?
#
loop_
_entity_poly.entity_id
_entity_poly.type
_entity_poly.pdbx_seq_one_letter_code
_entity_poly.pdbx_strand_id
1 'polypeptide(L)'
;MELKLDMRKFSVFFVPVFLVACLSIYVLKGAGFDRPESQTGQPAGSATAPLSQLLDVNPLGPKIRTFTDEQAWLDFSDDTSTDEVADTQSTSQLLVALEDKAGQGLSYEVLRDGEEFQLIMAQIQSDPAARQQVLAHIMKFSGTPLGKTLSLALATSGAAVGMSKLKAAAVQLLRKGSEEQRLDALQLLGATASYDAPTRAGLLDVLRGDGAANSELAVAAMANLVKQSGGASPAEQQEIVKAVYPFVGNSDPQLRLNGLQVLSKLAGSDQDAQRIFAEGVNDADPEVRRWVIAAMGNGEFAYDSVREPLLATLQNPDEDPAVKAVAQRALERFPLDDQARQIYQEHLASESYQAPTGGFGFN
;
A
#
# COMPACT_ATOMS: atom_id res chain seq x y z
N MET A 1 26.78 -0.76 -49.40
CA MET A 1 26.77 -1.52 -48.14
C MET A 1 25.97 -0.69 -47.16
N GLU A 2 24.65 -0.86 -47.18
CA GLU A 2 23.70 -0.07 -46.38
C GLU A 2 23.40 -0.78 -45.07
N LEU A 3 23.72 -0.14 -43.94
CA LEU A 3 23.38 -0.61 -42.60
C LEU A 3 21.98 -0.10 -42.24
N LYS A 4 20.99 -1.00 -42.30
CA LYS A 4 19.68 -0.81 -41.65
C LYS A 4 19.86 -1.04 -40.14
N LEU A 5 19.74 0.01 -39.33
CA LEU A 5 19.55 -0.11 -37.89
C LEU A 5 18.07 -0.40 -37.58
N ASP A 6 17.81 -1.53 -36.92
CA ASP A 6 16.50 -1.95 -36.47
C ASP A 6 16.20 -1.33 -35.09
N MET A 7 15.30 -0.36 -35.05
CA MET A 7 14.87 0.37 -33.82
C MET A 7 13.68 -0.30 -33.12
N ARG A 8 13.64 -1.63 -33.04
CA ARG A 8 12.63 -2.35 -32.25
C ARG A 8 13.27 -3.05 -31.06
N LYS A 9 13.39 -2.32 -29.94
CA LYS A 9 13.37 -2.80 -28.53
C LYS A 9 13.93 -1.72 -27.60
N PHE A 10 13.12 -0.71 -27.28
CA PHE A 10 13.28 0.05 -26.04
C PHE A 10 12.08 -0.30 -25.17
N SER A 11 12.20 -1.37 -24.38
CA SER A 11 11.27 -1.62 -23.27
C SER A 11 11.62 -0.64 -22.16
N VAL A 12 10.89 0.47 -22.10
CA VAL A 12 10.92 1.39 -20.97
C VAL A 12 10.32 0.64 -19.78
N PHE A 13 11.15 0.29 -18.80
CA PHE A 13 10.69 -0.23 -17.51
C PHE A 13 9.91 0.88 -16.80
N PHE A 14 8.59 0.83 -16.89
CA PHE A 14 7.69 1.70 -16.15
C PHE A 14 7.59 1.15 -14.72
N VAL A 15 8.41 1.67 -13.80
CA VAL A 15 8.25 1.38 -12.37
C VAL A 15 6.95 2.06 -11.92
N PRO A 16 5.91 1.32 -11.46
CA PRO A 16 4.68 1.95 -11.05
C PRO A 16 4.92 2.83 -9.82
N VAL A 17 4.47 4.10 -9.92
CA VAL A 17 4.50 5.16 -8.90
C VAL A 17 3.97 4.71 -7.51
N PHE A 18 3.26 3.58 -7.45
CA PHE A 18 2.79 2.93 -6.23
C PHE A 18 3.90 2.51 -5.25
N LEU A 19 5.11 2.17 -5.73
CA LEU A 19 6.24 1.79 -4.86
C LEU A 19 6.78 2.97 -4.04
N VAL A 20 6.69 4.20 -4.56
CA VAL A 20 7.10 5.42 -3.83
C VAL A 20 6.10 5.75 -2.73
N ALA A 21 4.79 5.56 -2.99
CA ALA A 21 3.74 5.88 -2.02
C ALA A 21 3.77 5.00 -0.76
N CYS A 22 4.14 3.72 -0.87
CA CYS A 22 4.30 2.85 0.30
C CYS A 22 5.47 3.25 1.20
N LEU A 23 6.54 3.84 0.64
CA LEU A 23 7.63 4.40 1.42
C LEU A 23 7.18 5.69 2.13
N SER A 24 6.35 6.51 1.48
CA SER A 24 5.84 7.77 2.07
C SER A 24 4.85 7.57 3.22
N ILE A 25 4.02 6.52 3.19
CA ILE A 25 3.04 6.23 4.26
C ILE A 25 3.74 5.78 5.56
N TYR A 26 4.92 5.15 5.47
CA TYR A 26 5.72 4.81 6.65
C TYR A 26 6.46 6.02 7.26
N VAL A 27 6.68 7.09 6.51
CA VAL A 27 7.40 8.30 6.98
C VAL A 27 6.53 9.22 7.84
N LEU A 28 5.19 9.18 7.70
CA LEU A 28 4.29 10.12 8.38
C LEU A 28 3.69 9.63 9.72
N LYS A 29 3.91 8.38 10.14
CA LYS A 29 3.35 7.83 11.39
C LYS A 29 4.30 7.84 12.61
N GLY A 30 5.49 8.44 12.49
CA GLY A 30 6.53 8.39 13.54
C GLY A 30 6.53 9.50 14.60
N ALA A 31 5.60 10.45 14.58
CA ALA A 31 5.57 11.55 15.55
C ALA A 31 4.38 11.43 16.50
N GLY A 32 4.60 10.84 17.69
CA GLY A 32 3.63 10.87 18.78
C GLY A 32 3.61 9.59 19.61
N PHE A 33 4.65 9.36 20.41
CA PHE A 33 4.59 8.39 21.51
C PHE A 33 4.89 9.15 22.81
N ASP A 34 3.82 9.59 23.47
CA ASP A 34 3.89 10.07 24.86
C ASP A 34 4.16 8.88 25.77
N ARG A 35 5.26 8.98 26.53
CA ARG A 35 5.68 8.04 27.57
C ARG A 35 4.78 8.22 28.80
N PRO A 36 4.16 7.17 29.37
CA PRO A 36 3.56 7.30 30.70
C PRO A 36 4.65 7.23 31.77
N GLU A 37 4.62 8.21 32.67
CA GLU A 37 5.38 8.24 33.93
C GLU A 37 5.02 7.03 34.81
N SER A 38 6.05 6.36 35.31
CA SER A 38 5.95 5.32 36.32
C SER A 38 5.66 5.96 37.70
N GLN A 39 4.47 5.76 38.25
CA GLN A 39 4.20 6.01 39.67
C GLN A 39 4.34 4.73 40.50
N THR A 40 5.17 4.83 41.53
CA THR A 40 5.46 3.86 42.57
C THR A 40 4.38 3.81 43.66
N GLY A 41 3.84 2.61 43.92
CA GLY A 41 3.69 2.02 45.27
C GLY A 41 2.75 2.60 46.36
N GLN A 42 1.72 1.80 46.68
CA GLN A 42 1.28 1.34 48.03
C GLN A 42 0.30 2.21 48.89
N PRO A 43 -0.46 1.64 49.87
CA PRO A 43 -1.56 0.66 49.73
C PRO A 43 -2.86 0.98 50.52
N ALA A 44 -3.91 0.18 50.24
CA ALA A 44 -5.03 -0.30 51.08
C ALA A 44 -5.74 0.64 52.10
N GLY A 45 -7.05 0.85 51.87
CA GLY A 45 -8.00 1.33 52.89
C GLY A 45 -9.45 1.21 52.42
N SER A 46 -10.22 0.36 53.10
CA SER A 46 -11.65 0.06 52.94
C SER A 46 -12.58 1.13 53.54
N ALA A 47 -13.73 1.44 52.90
CA ALA A 47 -15.07 1.55 53.53
C ALA A 47 -16.19 2.10 52.60
N THR A 48 -17.27 1.32 52.52
CA THR A 48 -18.72 1.62 52.41
C THR A 48 -19.29 3.04 52.16
N ALA A 49 -20.21 3.08 51.17
CA ALA A 49 -21.39 3.92 50.77
C ALA A 49 -22.09 4.88 51.80
N PRO A 50 -23.19 5.65 51.49
CA PRO A 50 -23.98 5.83 50.23
C PRO A 50 -24.46 7.27 49.85
N LEU A 51 -25.01 7.37 48.63
CA LEU A 51 -26.08 8.24 48.06
C LEU A 51 -26.71 9.42 48.86
N SER A 52 -26.69 10.63 48.25
CA SER A 52 -27.84 11.49 47.87
C SER A 52 -27.66 12.99 48.18
N GLN A 53 -28.29 13.83 47.33
CA GLN A 53 -28.61 15.28 47.47
C GLN A 53 -27.55 16.25 46.92
N LEU A 54 -27.83 17.34 46.20
CA LEU A 54 -29.05 18.04 45.73
C LEU A 54 -28.59 19.15 44.73
N LEU A 55 -29.50 19.66 43.88
CA LEU A 55 -29.45 20.93 43.11
C LEU A 55 -28.60 20.91 41.81
N ASP A 56 -29.16 20.88 40.60
CA ASP A 56 -30.16 21.75 39.96
C ASP A 56 -29.61 23.16 39.65
N VAL A 57 -29.00 23.31 38.46
CA VAL A 57 -28.97 24.57 37.70
C VAL A 57 -28.78 24.30 36.20
N ASN A 58 -29.66 24.96 35.45
CA ASN A 58 -29.93 24.86 34.01
C ASN A 58 -28.80 25.34 33.07
N PRO A 59 -28.88 25.02 31.77
CA PRO A 59 -27.82 25.15 30.77
C PRO A 59 -27.86 26.51 30.04
N LEU A 60 -26.68 27.04 29.69
CA LEU A 60 -26.54 28.14 28.75
C LEU A 60 -26.21 27.59 27.36
N GLY A 61 -27.23 27.51 26.49
CA GLY A 61 -27.07 27.35 25.06
C GLY A 61 -26.87 28.71 24.35
N PRO A 62 -26.12 28.78 23.24
CA PRO A 62 -25.97 30.00 22.47
C PRO A 62 -27.20 30.32 21.61
N LYS A 63 -27.54 31.62 21.59
CA LYS A 63 -28.70 32.24 20.93
C LYS A 63 -28.66 32.09 19.40
N ILE A 64 -29.69 31.46 18.84
CA ILE A 64 -30.02 31.53 17.42
C ILE A 64 -30.59 32.92 17.14
N ARG A 65 -29.98 33.67 16.21
CA ARG A 65 -30.53 34.91 15.67
C ARG A 65 -31.57 34.56 14.59
N THR A 66 -32.82 34.94 14.82
CA THR A 66 -33.84 35.05 13.79
C THR A 66 -33.56 36.29 12.96
N PHE A 67 -33.26 36.11 11.67
CA PHE A 67 -33.32 37.16 10.67
C PHE A 67 -34.67 37.04 9.97
N THR A 68 -35.58 37.94 10.31
CA THR A 68 -36.72 38.30 9.48
C THR A 68 -36.34 39.60 8.79
N ASP A 69 -36.18 39.59 7.48
CA ASP A 69 -36.57 40.74 6.67
C ASP A 69 -37.03 40.27 5.29
N GLU A 70 -38.28 40.64 5.05
CA GLU A 70 -39.07 40.47 3.85
C GLU A 70 -38.76 41.64 2.89
N GLN A 71 -38.81 41.34 1.59
CA GLN A 71 -39.07 42.27 0.49
C GLN A 71 -37.94 43.21 0.01
N ALA A 72 -37.25 42.75 -1.04
CA ALA A 72 -36.92 43.60 -2.18
C ALA A 72 -37.01 42.77 -3.47
N TRP A 73 -38.10 43.00 -4.20
CA TRP A 73 -38.32 42.57 -5.57
C TRP A 73 -37.36 43.30 -6.51
N LEU A 74 -36.55 42.55 -7.27
CA LEU A 74 -36.01 42.99 -8.57
C LEU A 74 -36.06 41.79 -9.53
N ASP A 75 -37.13 41.77 -10.31
CA ASP A 75 -37.18 41.51 -11.74
C ASP A 75 -35.90 40.88 -12.35
N PHE A 76 -35.85 39.54 -12.36
CA PHE A 76 -34.96 38.78 -13.23
C PHE A 76 -35.84 38.11 -14.27
N SER A 77 -35.73 38.62 -15.49
CA SER A 77 -36.35 38.12 -16.70
C SER A 77 -36.12 36.62 -16.87
N ASP A 78 -37.24 35.93 -17.01
CA ASP A 78 -37.52 34.71 -17.77
C ASP A 78 -36.44 34.34 -18.81
N ASP A 79 -35.34 33.76 -18.33
CA ASP A 79 -34.41 32.98 -19.15
C ASP A 79 -34.80 31.51 -18.98
N THR A 80 -35.58 31.02 -19.94
CA THR A 80 -35.93 29.60 -20.06
C THR A 80 -34.69 28.85 -20.51
N SER A 81 -33.69 28.74 -19.64
CA SER A 81 -32.68 27.70 -19.72
C SER A 81 -33.43 26.38 -19.63
N THR A 82 -33.62 25.76 -20.79
CA THR A 82 -34.05 24.37 -20.87
C THR A 82 -33.01 23.59 -20.11
N ASP A 83 -33.35 23.16 -18.89
CA ASP A 83 -32.57 22.20 -18.11
C ASP A 83 -32.43 20.97 -19.01
N GLU A 84 -31.33 20.95 -19.77
CA GLU A 84 -30.86 19.79 -20.50
C GLU A 84 -30.53 18.77 -19.42
N VAL A 85 -31.53 17.96 -19.06
CA VAL A 85 -31.37 16.80 -18.20
C VAL A 85 -30.40 15.91 -18.95
N ALA A 86 -29.11 16.08 -18.65
CA ALA A 86 -28.05 15.27 -19.21
C ALA A 86 -28.48 13.82 -19.02
N ASP A 87 -28.68 13.12 -20.14
CA ASP A 87 -29.17 11.75 -20.17
C ASP A 87 -28.14 10.87 -19.46
N THR A 88 -28.35 10.67 -18.16
CA THR A 88 -27.41 9.94 -17.32
C THR A 88 -27.55 8.46 -17.66
N GLN A 89 -26.64 7.98 -18.51
CA GLN A 89 -26.59 6.57 -18.88
C GLN A 89 -26.58 5.68 -17.63
N SER A 90 -27.49 4.72 -17.56
CA SER A 90 -27.55 3.77 -16.44
C SER A 90 -26.29 2.88 -16.38
N THR A 91 -25.94 2.39 -15.19
CA THR A 91 -24.79 1.46 -15.03
C THR A 91 -24.89 0.24 -15.94
N SER A 92 -26.09 -0.30 -16.13
CA SER A 92 -26.34 -1.42 -17.04
C SER A 92 -25.99 -1.09 -18.49
N GLN A 93 -26.34 0.12 -18.97
CA GLN A 93 -26.02 0.55 -20.34
C GLN A 93 -24.51 0.72 -20.52
N LEU A 94 -23.83 1.31 -19.53
CA LEU A 94 -22.38 1.46 -19.55
C LEU A 94 -21.65 0.11 -19.55
N LEU A 95 -22.15 -0.85 -18.75
CA LEU A 95 -21.60 -2.20 -18.70
C LEU A 95 -21.77 -2.94 -20.02
N VAL A 96 -22.94 -2.86 -20.65
CA VAL A 96 -23.17 -3.44 -21.99
C VAL A 96 -22.24 -2.80 -23.03
N ALA A 97 -22.07 -1.47 -23.01
CA ALA A 97 -21.16 -0.79 -23.93
C ALA A 97 -19.70 -1.24 -23.74
N LEU A 98 -19.24 -1.45 -22.50
CA LEU A 98 -17.93 -2.03 -22.23
C LEU A 98 -17.83 -3.51 -22.64
N GLU A 99 -18.90 -4.30 -22.47
CA GLU A 99 -18.97 -5.68 -22.96
C GLU A 99 -18.81 -5.73 -24.48
N ASP A 100 -19.54 -4.89 -25.22
CA ASP A 100 -19.47 -4.81 -26.68
C ASP A 100 -18.07 -4.43 -27.15
N LYS A 101 -17.45 -3.44 -26.48
CA LYS A 101 -16.06 -3.02 -26.72
C LYS A 101 -15.06 -4.15 -26.45
N ALA A 102 -15.22 -4.88 -25.35
CA ALA A 102 -14.38 -6.03 -25.05
C ALA A 102 -14.57 -7.17 -26.07
N GLY A 103 -15.81 -7.39 -26.54
CA GLY A 103 -16.14 -8.36 -27.58
C GLY A 103 -15.50 -8.06 -28.94
N GLN A 104 -15.12 -6.80 -29.18
CA GLN A 104 -14.33 -6.38 -30.35
C GLN A 104 -12.83 -6.67 -30.19
N GLY A 105 -12.39 -7.26 -29.08
CA GLY A 105 -11.00 -7.60 -28.80
C GLY A 105 -10.17 -6.41 -28.33
N LEU A 106 -10.80 -5.35 -27.80
CA LEU A 106 -10.08 -4.21 -27.25
C LEU A 106 -9.28 -4.62 -26.00
N SER A 107 -8.08 -4.04 -25.87
CA SER A 107 -7.18 -4.34 -24.76
C SER A 107 -7.67 -3.69 -23.46
N TYR A 108 -7.11 -4.16 -22.35
CA TYR A 108 -7.36 -3.60 -21.02
C TYR A 108 -7.11 -2.08 -20.95
N GLU A 109 -6.02 -1.59 -21.58
CA GLU A 109 -5.67 -0.17 -21.59
C GLU A 109 -6.72 0.66 -22.33
N VAL A 110 -7.18 0.17 -23.49
CA VAL A 110 -8.21 0.86 -24.27
C VAL A 110 -9.54 0.91 -23.53
N LEU A 111 -9.93 -0.18 -22.86
CA LEU A 111 -11.15 -0.22 -22.06
C LEU A 111 -11.06 0.72 -20.84
N ARG A 112 -9.91 0.74 -20.15
CA ARG A 112 -9.67 1.60 -18.98
C ARG A 112 -9.70 3.09 -19.33
N ASP A 113 -9.15 3.46 -20.48
CA ASP A 113 -9.03 4.86 -20.89
C ASP A 113 -10.29 5.37 -21.61
N GLY A 114 -11.32 4.52 -21.77
CA GLY A 114 -12.60 4.86 -22.37
C GLY A 114 -13.54 5.66 -21.47
N GLU A 115 -14.48 6.38 -22.09
CA GLU A 115 -15.49 7.20 -21.40
C GLU A 115 -16.39 6.37 -20.47
N GLU A 116 -16.79 5.18 -20.90
CA GLU A 116 -17.70 4.33 -20.14
C GLU A 116 -17.07 3.87 -18.82
N PHE A 117 -15.75 3.65 -18.80
CA PHE A 117 -15.02 3.34 -17.59
C PHE A 117 -15.07 4.51 -16.59
N GLN A 118 -14.85 5.75 -17.07
CA GLN A 118 -14.90 6.95 -16.23
C GLN A 118 -16.30 7.17 -15.65
N LEU A 119 -17.35 6.95 -16.46
CA LEU A 119 -18.73 7.04 -16.01
C LEU A 119 -19.07 5.96 -14.99
N ILE A 120 -18.63 4.71 -15.19
CA ILE A 120 -18.78 3.64 -14.19
C ILE A 120 -18.06 4.01 -12.90
N MET A 121 -16.84 4.54 -12.98
CA MET A 121 -16.08 4.99 -11.81
C MET A 121 -16.84 6.04 -10.99
N ALA A 122 -17.46 7.02 -11.65
CA ALA A 122 -18.29 8.02 -10.98
C ALA A 122 -19.53 7.39 -10.33
N GLN A 123 -20.18 6.45 -11.01
CA GLN A 123 -21.40 5.80 -10.51
C GLN A 123 -21.14 4.88 -9.32
N ILE A 124 -20.10 4.05 -9.36
CA ILE A 124 -19.81 3.15 -8.24
C ILE A 124 -19.39 3.89 -6.97
N GLN A 125 -18.90 5.13 -7.07
CA GLN A 125 -18.62 5.96 -5.89
C GLN A 125 -19.89 6.34 -5.15
N SER A 126 -20.98 6.68 -5.85
CA SER A 126 -22.21 7.19 -5.25
C SER A 126 -23.32 6.15 -5.09
N ASP A 127 -23.37 5.12 -5.94
CA ASP A 127 -24.48 4.17 -6.00
C ASP A 127 -24.09 2.74 -5.56
N PRO A 128 -24.61 2.26 -4.41
CA PRO A 128 -24.45 0.87 -3.99
C PRO A 128 -25.00 -0.18 -4.97
N ALA A 129 -26.06 0.13 -5.73
CA ALA A 129 -26.61 -0.80 -6.72
C ALA A 129 -25.66 -0.97 -7.90
N ALA A 130 -25.09 0.12 -8.42
CA ALA A 130 -24.02 0.09 -9.41
C ALA A 130 -22.84 -0.80 -8.98
N ARG A 131 -22.39 -0.69 -7.71
CA ARG A 131 -21.31 -1.56 -7.18
C ARG A 131 -21.66 -3.05 -7.24
N GLN A 132 -22.91 -3.42 -6.95
CA GLN A 132 -23.35 -4.82 -7.03
C GLN A 132 -23.41 -5.33 -8.47
N GLN A 133 -23.85 -4.48 -9.40
CA GLN A 133 -23.87 -4.82 -10.82
C GLN A 133 -22.45 -5.03 -11.36
N VAL A 134 -21.52 -4.11 -11.04
CA VAL A 134 -20.11 -4.23 -11.41
C VAL A 134 -19.50 -5.49 -10.79
N LEU A 135 -19.78 -5.79 -9.52
CA LEU A 135 -19.30 -7.03 -8.89
C LEU A 135 -19.84 -8.28 -9.61
N ALA A 136 -21.12 -8.31 -9.99
CA ALA A 136 -21.67 -9.42 -10.74
C ALA A 136 -20.98 -9.60 -12.10
N HIS A 137 -20.64 -8.50 -12.79
CA HIS A 137 -19.90 -8.53 -14.05
C HIS A 137 -18.46 -9.00 -13.84
N ILE A 138 -17.78 -8.58 -12.78
CA ILE A 138 -16.44 -9.10 -12.43
C ILE A 138 -16.50 -10.61 -12.23
N MET A 139 -17.49 -11.13 -11.52
CA MET A 139 -17.63 -12.58 -11.33
C MET A 139 -17.86 -13.34 -12.64
N LYS A 140 -18.56 -12.73 -13.61
CA LYS A 140 -18.83 -13.31 -14.94
C LYS A 140 -17.61 -13.24 -15.86
N PHE A 141 -16.84 -12.16 -15.81
CA PHE A 141 -15.77 -11.85 -16.77
C PHE A 141 -14.36 -11.86 -16.18
N SER A 142 -14.18 -12.30 -14.93
CA SER A 142 -12.86 -12.43 -14.31
C SER A 142 -11.90 -13.24 -15.17
N GLY A 143 -10.64 -12.79 -15.23
CA GLY A 143 -9.60 -13.34 -16.08
C GLY A 143 -9.61 -12.85 -17.53
N THR A 144 -10.52 -11.93 -17.88
CA THR A 144 -10.54 -11.26 -19.20
C THR A 144 -10.10 -9.79 -19.07
N PRO A 145 -9.76 -9.09 -20.17
CA PRO A 145 -9.48 -7.65 -20.14
C PRO A 145 -10.59 -6.84 -19.47
N LEU A 146 -11.85 -7.17 -19.74
CA LEU A 146 -13.01 -6.52 -19.10
C LEU A 146 -13.06 -6.79 -17.59
N GLY A 147 -12.84 -8.04 -17.17
CA GLY A 147 -12.79 -8.42 -15.75
C GLY A 147 -11.74 -7.62 -14.98
N LYS A 148 -10.54 -7.47 -15.57
CA LYS A 148 -9.44 -6.68 -15.02
C LYS A 148 -9.79 -5.18 -14.95
N THR A 149 -10.39 -4.63 -16.01
CA THR A 149 -10.85 -3.24 -16.04
C THR A 149 -11.89 -2.97 -14.95
N LEU A 150 -12.90 -3.82 -14.80
CA LEU A 150 -13.93 -3.65 -13.77
C LEU A 150 -13.38 -3.88 -12.36
N SER A 151 -12.45 -4.82 -12.18
CA SER A 151 -11.76 -5.04 -10.91
C SER A 151 -10.94 -3.81 -10.50
N LEU A 152 -10.24 -3.17 -11.45
CA LEU A 152 -9.57 -1.90 -11.21
C LEU A 152 -10.55 -0.80 -10.80
N ALA A 153 -11.68 -0.66 -11.50
CA ALA A 153 -12.67 0.36 -11.20
C ALA A 153 -13.15 0.24 -9.74
N LEU A 154 -13.54 -0.98 -9.36
CA LEU A 154 -14.04 -1.23 -8.02
C LEU A 154 -12.95 -1.08 -6.95
N ALA A 155 -11.72 -1.46 -7.26
CA ALA A 155 -10.59 -1.34 -6.34
C ALA A 155 -10.16 0.13 -6.09
N THR A 156 -10.24 0.98 -7.11
CA THR A 156 -9.73 2.37 -7.05
C THR A 156 -10.78 3.40 -6.67
N SER A 157 -12.07 3.07 -6.78
CA SER A 157 -13.16 3.98 -6.42
C SER A 157 -13.33 4.27 -4.93
N GLY A 158 -12.63 3.55 -4.04
CA GLY A 158 -12.86 3.60 -2.59
C GLY A 158 -14.19 2.97 -2.15
N ALA A 159 -15.02 2.56 -3.11
CA ALA A 159 -16.33 1.95 -2.90
C ALA A 159 -16.26 0.54 -2.27
N ALA A 160 -15.09 -0.11 -2.36
CA ALA A 160 -14.82 -1.43 -1.81
C ALA A 160 -14.87 -1.48 -0.27
N VAL A 161 -14.69 -0.34 0.40
CA VAL A 161 -14.74 -0.26 1.87
C VAL A 161 -16.16 -0.61 2.35
N GLY A 162 -16.26 -1.67 3.15
CA GLY A 162 -17.53 -2.15 3.72
C GLY A 162 -18.31 -3.15 2.86
N MET A 163 -17.80 -3.55 1.68
CA MET A 163 -18.46 -4.55 0.84
C MET A 163 -18.09 -5.98 1.25
N SER A 164 -18.78 -6.56 2.23
CA SER A 164 -18.57 -7.97 2.64
C SER A 164 -18.74 -8.97 1.47
N LYS A 165 -19.69 -8.69 0.56
CA LYS A 165 -19.90 -9.48 -0.67
C LYS A 165 -18.69 -9.45 -1.61
N LEU A 166 -18.01 -8.30 -1.73
CA LEU A 166 -16.81 -8.17 -2.56
C LEU A 166 -15.71 -9.10 -2.04
N LYS A 167 -15.48 -9.06 -0.73
CA LYS A 167 -14.49 -9.91 -0.08
C LYS A 167 -14.80 -11.40 -0.26
N ALA A 168 -16.06 -11.80 -0.06
CA ALA A 168 -16.48 -13.18 -0.27
C ALA A 168 -16.28 -13.65 -1.72
N ALA A 169 -16.64 -12.79 -2.69
CA ALA A 169 -16.43 -13.03 -4.12
C ALA A 169 -14.93 -13.17 -4.45
N ALA A 170 -14.09 -12.26 -3.96
CA ALA A 170 -12.65 -12.33 -4.17
C ALA A 170 -12.03 -13.59 -3.55
N VAL A 171 -12.42 -13.98 -2.32
CA VAL A 171 -11.96 -15.23 -1.71
C VAL A 171 -12.40 -16.46 -2.51
N GLN A 172 -13.59 -16.43 -3.10
CA GLN A 172 -14.05 -17.51 -3.99
C GLN A 172 -13.18 -17.60 -5.25
N LEU A 173 -12.89 -16.46 -5.90
CA LEU A 173 -12.01 -16.40 -7.07
C LEU A 173 -10.58 -16.84 -6.73
N LEU A 174 -10.04 -16.44 -5.57
CA LEU A 174 -8.72 -16.92 -5.10
C LEU A 174 -8.64 -18.46 -5.03
N ARG A 175 -9.70 -19.10 -4.54
CA ARG A 175 -9.69 -20.56 -4.28
C ARG A 175 -10.01 -21.40 -5.50
N LYS A 176 -10.87 -20.90 -6.39
CA LYS A 176 -11.46 -21.70 -7.49
C LYS A 176 -11.15 -21.15 -8.87
N GLY A 177 -10.59 -19.96 -8.96
CA GLY A 177 -10.33 -19.30 -10.23
C GLY A 177 -9.10 -19.83 -10.96
N SER A 178 -9.00 -19.49 -12.24
CA SER A 178 -7.76 -19.54 -13.01
C SER A 178 -6.72 -18.56 -12.46
N GLU A 179 -5.50 -18.62 -12.97
CA GLU A 179 -4.42 -17.70 -12.62
C GLU A 179 -4.84 -16.23 -12.76
N GLU A 180 -5.44 -15.87 -13.90
CA GLU A 180 -5.87 -14.51 -14.19
C GLU A 180 -7.03 -14.08 -13.28
N GLN A 181 -7.94 -15.01 -12.95
CA GLN A 181 -9.03 -14.77 -12.00
C GLN A 181 -8.51 -14.55 -10.58
N ARG A 182 -7.41 -15.23 -10.20
CA ARG A 182 -6.76 -15.03 -8.90
C ARG A 182 -6.06 -13.68 -8.84
N LEU A 183 -5.47 -13.19 -9.93
CA LEU A 183 -4.91 -11.84 -10.01
C LEU A 183 -5.99 -10.76 -9.83
N ASP A 184 -7.13 -10.90 -10.53
CA ASP A 184 -8.29 -10.02 -10.34
C ASP A 184 -8.74 -10.04 -8.87
N ALA A 185 -8.82 -11.22 -8.26
CA ALA A 185 -9.18 -11.36 -6.85
C ALA A 185 -8.18 -10.68 -5.89
N LEU A 186 -6.88 -10.81 -6.13
CA LEU A 186 -5.83 -10.15 -5.35
C LEU A 186 -5.91 -8.62 -5.48
N GLN A 187 -6.27 -8.11 -6.66
CA GLN A 187 -6.50 -6.69 -6.87
C GLN A 187 -7.71 -6.18 -6.07
N LEU A 188 -8.82 -6.92 -6.09
CA LEU A 188 -10.02 -6.58 -5.32
C LEU A 188 -9.74 -6.59 -3.81
N LEU A 189 -9.04 -7.61 -3.31
CA LEU A 189 -8.67 -7.70 -1.89
C LEU A 189 -7.77 -6.55 -1.45
N GLY A 190 -6.92 -6.06 -2.34
CA GLY A 190 -6.05 -4.91 -2.08
C GLY A 190 -6.80 -3.61 -1.78
N ALA A 191 -8.08 -3.52 -2.15
CA ALA A 191 -8.97 -2.39 -1.89
C ALA A 191 -9.86 -2.58 -0.64
N THR A 192 -9.81 -3.74 0.01
CA THR A 192 -10.60 -4.00 1.22
C THR A 192 -9.84 -3.59 2.48
N ALA A 193 -10.58 -3.14 3.51
CA ALA A 193 -9.99 -2.53 4.70
C ALA A 193 -9.42 -3.52 5.73
N SER A 194 -9.86 -4.78 5.73
CA SER A 194 -9.41 -5.76 6.72
C SER A 194 -9.49 -7.19 6.20
N TYR A 195 -8.50 -8.00 6.57
CA TYR A 195 -8.48 -9.43 6.26
C TYR A 195 -8.93 -10.24 7.47
N ASP A 196 -9.83 -11.17 7.20
CA ASP A 196 -10.23 -12.20 8.15
C ASP A 196 -9.42 -13.46 7.90
N ALA A 197 -9.55 -14.45 8.78
CA ALA A 197 -8.86 -15.72 8.64
C ALA A 197 -9.13 -16.40 7.28
N PRO A 198 -10.37 -16.44 6.72
CA PRO A 198 -10.61 -16.99 5.38
C PRO A 198 -9.82 -16.31 4.26
N THR A 199 -9.69 -14.98 4.31
CA THR A 199 -8.91 -14.22 3.33
C THR A 199 -7.43 -14.54 3.43
N ARG A 200 -6.88 -14.53 4.65
CA ARG A 200 -5.48 -14.91 4.88
C ARG A 200 -5.19 -16.34 4.43
N ALA A 201 -6.09 -17.28 4.73
CA ALA A 201 -5.96 -18.66 4.25
C ALA A 201 -5.92 -18.72 2.71
N GLY A 202 -6.78 -17.98 2.02
CA GLY A 202 -6.75 -17.90 0.55
C GLY A 202 -5.44 -17.34 0.00
N LEU A 203 -4.85 -16.31 0.63
CA LEU A 203 -3.55 -15.78 0.25
C LEU A 203 -2.43 -16.81 0.46
N LEU A 204 -2.48 -17.58 1.56
CA LEU A 204 -1.52 -18.66 1.83
C LEU A 204 -1.65 -19.81 0.83
N ASP A 205 -2.88 -20.14 0.42
CA ASP A 205 -3.12 -21.15 -0.61
C ASP A 205 -2.49 -20.73 -1.94
N VAL A 206 -2.60 -19.44 -2.33
CA VAL A 206 -1.91 -18.89 -3.50
C VAL A 206 -0.40 -19.04 -3.38
N LEU A 207 0.20 -18.63 -2.26
CA LEU A 207 1.66 -18.71 -2.07
C LEU A 207 2.20 -20.13 -2.10
N ARG A 208 1.48 -21.09 -1.51
CA ARG A 208 1.90 -22.50 -1.41
C ARG A 208 1.64 -23.29 -2.70
N GLY A 209 0.62 -22.92 -3.45
CA GLY A 209 0.29 -23.53 -4.73
C GLY A 209 0.98 -22.79 -5.87
N ASP A 210 0.23 -21.91 -6.52
CA ASP A 210 0.63 -21.27 -7.78
C ASP A 210 1.81 -20.31 -7.64
N GLY A 211 2.01 -19.71 -6.47
CA GLY A 211 3.03 -18.68 -6.25
C GLY A 211 4.45 -19.18 -6.53
N ALA A 212 4.71 -20.48 -6.39
CA ALA A 212 5.99 -21.07 -6.74
C ALA A 212 6.25 -21.08 -8.26
N ALA A 213 5.19 -21.13 -9.07
CA ALA A 213 5.25 -21.16 -10.54
C ALA A 213 4.99 -19.78 -11.18
N ASN A 214 4.32 -18.87 -10.45
CA ASN A 214 3.93 -17.56 -10.95
C ASN A 214 4.37 -16.43 -10.01
N SER A 215 5.39 -15.68 -10.44
CA SER A 215 5.92 -14.55 -9.68
C SER A 215 4.90 -13.43 -9.46
N GLU A 216 4.02 -13.15 -10.43
CA GLU A 216 3.03 -12.08 -10.32
C GLU A 216 2.01 -12.37 -9.21
N LEU A 217 1.49 -13.61 -9.17
CA LEU A 217 0.60 -14.07 -8.10
C LEU A 217 1.27 -14.02 -6.73
N ALA A 218 2.52 -14.49 -6.64
CA ALA A 218 3.25 -14.47 -5.37
C ALA A 218 3.52 -13.04 -4.88
N VAL A 219 3.98 -12.14 -5.76
CA VAL A 219 4.15 -10.71 -5.45
C VAL A 219 2.84 -10.09 -4.99
N ALA A 220 1.75 -10.30 -5.74
CA ALA A 220 0.45 -9.73 -5.41
C ALA A 220 -0.09 -10.28 -4.08
N ALA A 221 0.08 -11.58 -3.78
CA ALA A 221 -0.32 -12.17 -2.52
C ALA A 221 0.49 -11.64 -1.34
N MET A 222 1.83 -11.54 -1.47
CA MET A 222 2.70 -10.95 -0.45
C MET A 222 2.39 -9.46 -0.22
N ALA A 223 2.18 -8.67 -1.28
CA ALA A 223 1.82 -7.26 -1.17
C ALA A 223 0.49 -7.06 -0.39
N ASN A 224 -0.49 -7.96 -0.60
CA ASN A 224 -1.72 -7.96 0.18
C ASN A 224 -1.44 -8.29 1.67
N LEU A 225 -0.60 -9.28 1.97
CA LEU A 225 -0.20 -9.60 3.35
C LEU A 225 0.53 -8.43 4.05
N VAL A 226 1.41 -7.72 3.33
CA VAL A 226 2.10 -6.52 3.83
C VAL A 226 1.09 -5.43 4.15
N LYS A 227 0.11 -5.17 3.29
CA LYS A 227 -0.90 -4.13 3.52
C LYS A 227 -1.73 -4.40 4.77
N GLN A 228 -2.12 -5.65 5.03
CA GLN A 228 -3.16 -6.00 6.01
C GLN A 228 -2.78 -7.11 7.00
N SER A 229 -1.57 -7.07 7.54
CA SER A 229 -1.10 -8.02 8.56
C SER A 229 -1.75 -7.89 9.96
N GLY A 230 -2.59 -6.88 10.19
CA GLY A 230 -3.25 -6.68 11.49
C GLY A 230 -4.33 -7.74 11.77
N GLY A 231 -4.47 -8.14 13.03
CA GLY A 231 -5.52 -9.09 13.45
C GLY A 231 -5.26 -10.55 13.09
N ALA A 232 -4.05 -10.90 12.65
CA ALA A 232 -3.59 -12.29 12.61
C ALA A 232 -3.18 -12.74 14.02
N SER A 233 -3.62 -13.93 14.42
CA SER A 233 -3.12 -14.60 15.63
C SER A 233 -1.64 -14.96 15.48
N PRO A 234 -0.89 -15.17 16.59
CA PRO A 234 0.51 -15.59 16.52
C PRO A 234 0.73 -16.86 15.67
N ALA A 235 -0.20 -17.82 15.75
CA ALA A 235 -0.16 -19.03 14.93
C ALA A 235 -0.32 -18.72 13.42
N GLU A 236 -1.24 -17.82 13.07
CA GLU A 236 -1.40 -17.38 11.67
C GLU A 236 -0.17 -16.61 11.17
N GLN A 237 0.45 -15.79 12.02
CA GLN A 237 1.68 -15.06 11.66
C GLN A 237 2.82 -16.05 11.34
N GLN A 238 3.00 -17.09 12.14
CA GLN A 238 3.98 -18.15 11.88
C GLN A 238 3.69 -18.89 10.56
N GLU A 239 2.42 -19.19 10.28
CA GLU A 239 2.02 -19.82 9.02
C GLU A 239 2.29 -18.93 7.81
N ILE A 240 2.13 -17.60 7.94
CA ILE A 240 2.49 -16.63 6.92
C ILE A 240 4.01 -16.59 6.71
N VAL A 241 4.78 -16.47 7.79
CA VAL A 241 6.25 -16.45 7.74
C VAL A 241 6.77 -17.70 7.02
N LYS A 242 6.26 -18.88 7.40
CA LYS A 242 6.63 -20.17 6.78
C LYS A 242 6.28 -20.22 5.29
N ALA A 243 5.14 -19.66 4.89
CA ALA A 243 4.73 -19.64 3.48
C ALA A 243 5.57 -18.66 2.64
N VAL A 244 6.11 -17.59 3.25
CA VAL A 244 6.92 -16.60 2.55
C VAL A 244 8.39 -16.97 2.46
N TYR A 245 8.90 -17.78 3.39
CA TYR A 245 10.32 -18.15 3.46
C TYR A 245 10.95 -18.60 2.12
N PRO A 246 10.28 -19.38 1.26
CA PRO A 246 10.87 -19.78 -0.04
C PRO A 246 11.16 -18.61 -1.00
N PHE A 247 10.51 -17.45 -0.84
CA PHE A 247 10.63 -16.32 -1.75
C PHE A 247 11.81 -15.41 -1.44
N VAL A 248 12.33 -15.40 -0.20
CA VAL A 248 13.43 -14.50 0.20
C VAL A 248 14.78 -14.86 -0.41
N GLY A 249 14.95 -16.10 -0.87
CA GLY A 249 16.12 -16.57 -1.61
C GLY A 249 15.88 -16.78 -3.11
N ASN A 250 14.77 -16.28 -3.66
CA ASN A 250 14.41 -16.48 -5.06
C ASN A 250 15.37 -15.72 -6.00
N SER A 251 15.58 -16.19 -7.24
CA SER A 251 16.38 -15.47 -8.24
C SER A 251 15.77 -14.13 -8.66
N ASP A 252 14.45 -13.99 -8.60
CA ASP A 252 13.72 -12.77 -8.92
C ASP A 252 13.81 -11.76 -7.76
N PRO A 253 14.42 -10.57 -7.96
CA PRO A 253 14.54 -9.56 -6.91
C PRO A 253 13.19 -9.04 -6.40
N GLN A 254 12.14 -9.02 -7.23
CA GLN A 254 10.81 -8.59 -6.78
C GLN A 254 10.21 -9.58 -5.77
N LEU A 255 10.43 -10.89 -5.96
CA LEU A 255 9.99 -11.90 -5.01
C LEU A 255 10.78 -11.81 -3.71
N ARG A 256 12.10 -11.62 -3.78
CA ARG A 256 12.94 -11.42 -2.58
C ARG A 256 12.47 -10.21 -1.78
N LEU A 257 12.31 -9.07 -2.45
CA LEU A 257 11.86 -7.81 -1.84
C LEU A 257 10.51 -7.96 -1.14
N ASN A 258 9.50 -8.54 -1.81
CA ASN A 258 8.17 -8.71 -1.23
C ASN A 258 8.19 -9.71 -0.07
N GLY A 259 8.99 -10.77 -0.17
CA GLY A 259 9.15 -11.72 0.93
C GLY A 259 9.76 -11.07 2.17
N LEU A 260 10.83 -10.32 1.98
CA LEU A 260 11.48 -9.53 3.03
C LEU A 260 10.52 -8.51 3.66
N GLN A 261 9.66 -7.86 2.86
CA GLN A 261 8.62 -6.95 3.36
C GLN A 261 7.64 -7.63 4.31
N VAL A 262 7.17 -8.83 3.97
CA VAL A 262 6.30 -9.60 4.87
C VAL A 262 7.04 -9.97 6.14
N LEU A 263 8.30 -10.43 6.04
CA LEU A 263 9.09 -10.83 7.20
C LEU A 263 9.39 -9.68 8.16
N SER A 264 9.77 -8.49 7.69
CA SER A 264 10.01 -7.34 8.58
C SER A 264 8.78 -7.00 9.41
N LYS A 265 7.59 -7.11 8.81
CA LYS A 265 6.34 -6.75 9.46
C LYS A 265 5.84 -7.78 10.48
N LEU A 266 6.15 -9.06 10.26
CA LEU A 266 5.61 -10.16 11.06
C LEU A 266 6.63 -10.83 11.98
N ALA A 267 7.92 -10.71 11.66
CA ALA A 267 8.99 -11.47 12.28
C ALA A 267 10.27 -10.64 12.46
N GLY A 268 10.21 -9.30 12.46
CA GLY A 268 11.42 -8.47 12.59
C GLY A 268 12.28 -8.73 13.84
N SER A 269 11.66 -9.25 14.91
CA SER A 269 12.33 -9.64 16.15
C SER A 269 12.72 -11.13 16.22
N ASP A 270 12.33 -11.94 15.23
CA ASP A 270 12.69 -13.35 15.14
C ASP A 270 14.15 -13.53 14.70
N GLN A 271 14.85 -14.50 15.29
CA GLN A 271 16.28 -14.71 15.03
C GLN A 271 16.57 -15.17 13.61
N ASP A 272 15.70 -15.98 13.00
CA ASP A 272 15.89 -16.44 11.62
C ASP A 272 15.61 -15.30 10.64
N ALA A 273 14.62 -14.45 10.93
CA ALA A 273 14.42 -13.22 10.18
C ALA A 273 15.66 -12.32 10.28
N GLN A 274 16.20 -12.08 11.48
CA GLN A 274 17.43 -11.28 11.63
C GLN A 274 18.59 -11.80 10.79
N ARG A 275 18.78 -13.13 10.71
CA ARG A 275 19.79 -13.75 9.84
C ARG A 275 19.52 -13.45 8.36
N ILE A 276 18.28 -13.60 7.90
CA ILE A 276 17.89 -13.28 6.52
C ILE A 276 18.15 -11.81 6.19
N PHE A 277 17.82 -10.90 7.11
CA PHE A 277 18.08 -9.48 6.91
C PHE A 277 19.60 -9.19 6.86
N ALA A 278 20.38 -9.83 7.72
CA ALA A 278 21.84 -9.71 7.69
C ALA A 278 22.46 -10.26 6.39
N GLU A 279 21.87 -11.27 5.76
CA GLU A 279 22.28 -11.74 4.43
C GLU A 279 21.84 -10.76 3.33
N GLY A 280 20.62 -10.21 3.44
CA GLY A 280 20.03 -9.29 2.45
C GLY A 280 20.76 -7.95 2.29
N VAL A 281 21.62 -7.55 3.24
CA VAL A 281 22.47 -6.36 3.06
C VAL A 281 23.52 -6.55 1.96
N ASN A 282 23.79 -7.79 1.57
CA ASN A 282 24.70 -8.15 0.48
C ASN A 282 23.96 -8.66 -0.77
N ASP A 283 22.65 -8.39 -0.88
CA ASP A 283 21.87 -8.81 -2.05
C ASP A 283 22.47 -8.22 -3.34
N ALA A 284 22.43 -8.97 -4.45
CA ALA A 284 22.95 -8.49 -5.72
C ALA A 284 22.17 -7.26 -6.26
N ASP A 285 20.88 -7.18 -5.95
CA ASP A 285 19.99 -6.12 -6.39
C ASP A 285 20.02 -4.91 -5.43
N PRO A 286 20.39 -3.71 -5.89
CA PRO A 286 20.46 -2.52 -5.04
C PRO A 286 19.12 -2.11 -4.42
N GLU A 287 17.98 -2.38 -5.07
CA GLU A 287 16.66 -2.06 -4.53
C GLU A 287 16.33 -2.97 -3.34
N VAL A 288 16.71 -4.25 -3.43
CA VAL A 288 16.59 -5.19 -2.31
C VAL A 288 17.47 -4.73 -1.14
N ARG A 289 18.77 -4.43 -1.39
CA ARG A 289 19.67 -3.90 -0.34
C ARG A 289 19.12 -2.64 0.30
N ARG A 290 18.69 -1.66 -0.50
CA ARG A 290 18.11 -0.40 -0.03
C ARG A 290 16.94 -0.65 0.92
N TRP A 291 16.06 -1.57 0.55
CA TRP A 291 14.90 -1.90 1.37
C TRP A 291 15.29 -2.61 2.66
N VAL A 292 16.22 -3.56 2.62
CA VAL A 292 16.73 -4.26 3.81
C VAL A 292 17.34 -3.28 4.81
N ILE A 293 18.19 -2.37 4.33
CA ILE A 293 18.81 -1.31 5.14
C ILE A 293 17.74 -0.38 5.74
N ALA A 294 16.73 0.00 4.96
CA ALA A 294 15.61 0.79 5.47
C ALA A 294 14.85 0.05 6.58
N ALA A 295 14.57 -1.24 6.38
CA ALA A 295 13.85 -2.06 7.35
C ALA A 295 14.67 -2.27 8.64
N MET A 296 15.99 -2.40 8.56
CA MET A 296 16.87 -2.45 9.73
C MET A 296 16.80 -1.17 10.57
N GLY A 297 16.75 0.00 9.93
CA GLY A 297 16.63 1.29 10.63
C GLY A 297 15.22 1.63 11.13
N ASN A 298 14.19 1.09 10.49
CA ASN A 298 12.78 1.40 10.78
C ASN A 298 12.06 0.33 11.61
N GLY A 299 12.60 -0.89 11.66
CA GLY A 299 12.01 -2.04 12.31
C GLY A 299 12.37 -2.16 13.79
N GLU A 300 11.93 -3.25 14.40
CA GLU A 300 12.19 -3.58 15.82
C GLU A 300 13.56 -4.24 16.03
N PHE A 301 14.56 -3.86 15.22
CA PHE A 301 15.91 -4.39 15.34
C PHE A 301 16.68 -3.66 16.45
N ALA A 302 17.44 -4.40 17.24
CA ALA A 302 18.35 -3.82 18.22
C ALA A 302 19.53 -3.15 17.50
N TYR A 303 20.00 -2.00 17.99
CA TYR A 303 21.14 -1.30 17.39
C TYR A 303 22.35 -2.23 17.21
N ASP A 304 22.68 -3.03 18.21
CA ASP A 304 23.83 -3.95 18.16
C ASP A 304 23.74 -4.98 17.02
N SER A 305 22.53 -5.36 16.57
CA SER A 305 22.37 -6.32 15.48
C SER A 305 22.41 -5.67 14.09
N VAL A 306 22.23 -4.35 13.99
CA VAL A 306 22.20 -3.62 12.72
C VAL A 306 23.37 -2.65 12.54
N ARG A 307 24.11 -2.34 13.61
CA ARG A 307 25.25 -1.41 13.62
C ARG A 307 26.25 -1.71 12.52
N GLU A 308 26.84 -2.91 12.53
CA GLU A 308 27.89 -3.28 11.57
C GLU A 308 27.39 -3.25 10.12
N PRO A 309 26.23 -3.87 9.78
CA PRO A 309 25.69 -3.76 8.42
C PRO A 309 25.47 -2.32 7.93
N LEU A 310 24.92 -1.44 8.79
CA LEU A 310 24.67 -0.04 8.42
C LEU A 310 25.97 0.74 8.20
N LEU A 311 26.96 0.57 9.08
CA LEU A 311 28.26 1.23 8.96
C LEU A 311 29.05 0.71 7.76
N ALA A 312 29.06 -0.61 7.53
CA ALA A 312 29.70 -1.22 6.37
C ALA A 312 29.10 -0.71 5.05
N THR A 313 27.77 -0.51 5.01
CA THR A 313 27.07 0.08 3.86
C THR A 313 27.55 1.50 3.56
N LEU A 314 27.73 2.34 4.59
CA LEU A 314 28.26 3.70 4.42
C LEU A 314 29.72 3.72 3.95
N GLN A 315 30.54 2.81 4.46
CA GLN A 315 31.96 2.74 4.15
C GLN A 315 32.28 2.06 2.81
N ASN A 316 31.34 1.32 2.24
CA ASN A 316 31.54 0.62 0.97
C ASN A 316 31.67 1.65 -0.18
N PRO A 317 32.84 1.82 -0.81
CA PRO A 317 33.01 2.80 -1.88
C PRO A 317 32.15 2.49 -3.11
N ASP A 318 31.91 1.21 -3.38
CA ASP A 318 31.19 0.71 -4.58
C ASP A 318 29.68 0.59 -4.37
N GLU A 319 29.17 0.94 -3.19
CA GLU A 319 27.73 0.88 -2.90
C GLU A 319 26.96 1.99 -3.63
N ASP A 320 25.73 1.66 -4.00
CA ASP A 320 24.78 2.57 -4.61
C ASP A 320 24.51 3.79 -3.69
N PRO A 321 24.61 5.03 -4.20
CA PRO A 321 24.39 6.23 -3.39
C PRO A 321 23.03 6.30 -2.70
N ALA A 322 21.97 5.75 -3.31
CA ALA A 322 20.65 5.69 -2.70
C ALA A 322 20.60 4.71 -1.52
N VAL A 323 21.36 3.61 -1.58
CA VAL A 323 21.51 2.67 -0.47
C VAL A 323 22.28 3.33 0.69
N LYS A 324 23.40 4.02 0.40
CA LYS A 324 24.16 4.79 1.41
C LYS A 324 23.30 5.84 2.11
N ALA A 325 22.54 6.62 1.34
CA ALA A 325 21.64 7.64 1.88
C ALA A 325 20.59 7.04 2.84
N VAL A 326 20.11 5.82 2.57
CA VAL A 326 19.19 5.12 3.46
C VAL A 326 19.91 4.60 4.71
N ALA A 327 21.13 4.07 4.59
CA ALA A 327 21.94 3.66 5.74
C ALA A 327 22.26 4.83 6.67
N GLN A 328 22.58 5.99 6.11
CA GLN A 328 22.78 7.24 6.84
C GLN A 328 21.54 7.58 7.68
N ARG A 329 20.37 7.67 7.05
CA ARG A 329 19.08 7.96 7.74
C ARG A 329 18.70 6.91 8.77
N ALA A 330 19.06 5.65 8.54
CA ALA A 330 18.84 4.58 9.51
C ALA A 330 19.68 4.80 10.77
N LEU A 331 20.97 5.15 10.62
CA LEU A 331 21.88 5.41 11.74
C LEU A 331 21.47 6.62 12.59
N GLU A 332 20.88 7.66 11.99
CA GLU A 332 20.37 8.84 12.71
C GLU A 332 19.32 8.50 13.79
N ARG A 333 18.72 7.31 13.73
CA ARG A 333 17.68 6.85 14.68
C ARG A 333 18.25 6.18 15.91
N PHE A 334 19.54 5.84 15.91
CA PHE A 334 20.18 5.12 17.00
C PHE A 334 21.13 6.01 17.79
N PRO A 335 21.32 5.72 19.10
CA PRO A 335 22.36 6.36 19.88
C PRO A 335 23.74 5.83 19.44
N LEU A 336 24.36 6.53 18.49
CA LEU A 336 25.67 6.14 17.96
C LEU A 336 26.75 6.21 19.05
N ASP A 337 27.48 5.11 19.22
CA ASP A 337 28.75 5.07 19.96
C ASP A 337 29.83 5.91 19.26
N ASP A 338 30.95 6.14 19.94
CA ASP A 338 31.99 7.06 19.45
C ASP A 338 32.62 6.59 18.12
N GLN A 339 32.79 5.28 17.93
CA GLN A 339 33.32 4.73 16.68
C GLN A 339 32.31 4.92 15.53
N ALA A 340 31.04 4.59 15.75
CA ALA A 340 29.99 4.77 14.76
C ALA A 340 29.82 6.25 14.38
N ARG A 341 29.90 7.15 15.37
CA ARG A 341 29.83 8.60 15.17
C ARG A 341 31.00 9.12 14.34
N GLN A 342 32.21 8.60 14.55
CA GLN A 342 33.37 8.97 13.75
C GLN A 342 33.17 8.58 12.27
N ILE A 343 32.80 7.32 12.01
CA ILE A 343 32.56 6.82 10.65
C ILE A 343 31.46 7.64 9.95
N TYR A 344 30.38 7.94 10.68
CA TYR A 344 29.30 8.77 10.19
C TYR A 344 29.76 10.18 9.80
N GLN A 345 30.59 10.82 10.65
CA GLN A 345 31.15 12.15 10.38
C GLN A 345 32.11 12.16 9.19
N GLU A 346 32.94 11.12 9.06
CA GLU A 346 33.86 10.94 7.92
C GLU A 346 33.07 10.82 6.60
N HIS A 347 31.95 10.09 6.61
CA HIS A 347 31.05 9.99 5.46
C HIS A 347 30.42 11.36 5.10
N LEU A 348 29.89 12.09 6.09
CA LEU A 348 29.34 13.42 5.84
C LEU A 348 30.39 14.39 5.28
N ALA A 349 31.62 14.30 5.78
CA ALA A 349 32.72 15.09 5.25
C ALA A 349 33.00 14.73 3.79
N SER A 350 33.09 13.44 3.43
CA SER A 350 33.39 13.03 2.05
C SER A 350 32.30 13.42 1.05
N GLU A 351 31.02 13.38 1.44
CA GLU A 351 29.90 13.87 0.63
C GLU A 351 29.96 15.40 0.44
N SER A 352 30.34 16.16 1.47
CA SER A 352 30.48 17.63 1.38
C SER A 352 31.64 18.08 0.47
N TYR A 353 32.62 17.20 0.22
CA TYR A 353 33.79 17.46 -0.63
C TYR A 353 33.57 17.13 -2.11
N GLN A 354 32.38 16.71 -2.54
CA GLN A 354 32.10 16.51 -3.97
C GLN A 354 32.18 17.87 -4.71
N ALA A 355 33.37 18.15 -5.26
CA ALA A 355 33.62 19.33 -6.06
C ALA A 355 32.57 19.44 -7.18
N PRO A 356 32.05 20.64 -7.49
CA PRO A 356 31.03 20.81 -8.49
C PRO A 356 31.52 20.21 -9.81
N THR A 357 30.92 19.10 -10.23
CA THR A 357 31.22 18.40 -11.49
C THR A 357 30.74 19.18 -12.72
N GLY A 358 30.19 20.37 -12.52
CA GLY A 358 29.91 21.36 -13.56
C GLY A 358 31.13 22.20 -13.89
N GLY A 359 32.12 21.61 -14.55
CA GLY A 359 33.09 22.35 -15.34
C GLY A 359 32.36 23.11 -16.44
N PHE A 360 31.94 24.34 -16.14
CA PHE A 360 31.65 25.34 -17.16
C PHE A 360 32.96 25.60 -17.93
N GLY A 361 33.17 24.83 -18.98
CA GLY A 361 34.13 25.17 -20.02
C GLY A 361 33.64 26.46 -20.68
N PHE A 362 34.23 27.58 -20.29
CA PHE A 362 34.19 28.79 -21.12
C PHE A 362 35.10 28.53 -22.32
N ASN A 363 34.48 28.26 -23.48
CA ASN A 363 35.14 28.37 -24.78
C ASN A 363 34.89 29.77 -25.35
#